data_AF-A0A2N9AQX1-F1
#
_entry.id   AF-A0A2N9AQX1-F1
#
_cell.length_a   1.000
_cell.length_b   1.000
_cell.length_c   1.000
_cell.angle_alpha   90.00
_cell.angle_beta   90.00
_cell.angle_gamma   90.00
#
_symmetry.space_group_name_H-M   'P 1'
#
loop_
_entity.id
_entity.type
_entity.pdbx_description
1 polymer ?
#
loop_
_entity_poly.entity_id
_entity_poly.type
_entity_poly.pdbx_seq_one_letter_code
_entity_poly.pdbx_strand_id
1 'polypeptide(L)'
;MLGGKRDVAILSVEPIGNYAVKLFFDDMHDTGIYGWDYLFDLGREYRNRWSTYLRELEERGLTRDRVTNAPAKTSHGGGGCGSGGCGCH
;
A
#
# COMPACT_ATOMS: atom_id res chain seq x y z
N MET A 1 -1.70 8.37 -15.70
CA MET A 1 -0.90 8.18 -14.48
C MET A 1 -1.79 8.41 -13.28
N LEU A 2 -1.80 7.47 -12.33
CA LEU A 2 -2.61 7.56 -11.11
C LEU A 2 -1.67 7.84 -9.92
N GLY A 3 -1.87 8.98 -9.26
CA GLY A 3 -1.28 9.28 -7.96
C GLY A 3 -2.13 8.71 -6.82
N GLY A 4 -1.70 8.89 -5.57
CA GLY A 4 -2.49 8.52 -4.39
C GLY A 4 -2.54 7.02 -4.06
N LYS A 5 -1.68 6.20 -4.67
CA LYS A 5 -1.65 4.74 -4.51
C LYS A 5 -0.48 4.23 -3.65
N ARG A 6 0.10 5.05 -2.79
CA ARG A 6 1.25 4.65 -1.95
C ARG A 6 0.93 3.47 -1.04
N ASP A 7 -0.27 3.46 -0.48
CA ASP A 7 -0.67 2.53 0.58
C ASP A 7 -1.47 1.32 0.04
N VAL A 8 -1.51 1.13 -1.28
CA VAL A 8 -2.20 -0.01 -1.88
C VAL A 8 -1.52 -1.30 -1.46
N ALA A 9 -2.30 -2.22 -0.90
CA ALA A 9 -1.83 -3.50 -0.38
C ALA A 9 -2.36 -4.66 -1.22
N ILE A 10 -1.59 -5.77 -1.23
CA ILE A 10 -2.04 -7.04 -1.78
C ILE A 10 -2.84 -7.76 -0.69
N LEU A 11 -4.11 -8.03 -0.96
CA LEU A 11 -5.01 -8.74 -0.06
C LEU A 11 -4.85 -10.26 -0.16
N SER A 12 -4.72 -10.77 -1.39
CA SER A 12 -4.56 -12.20 -1.64
C SER A 12 -3.89 -12.46 -2.99
N VAL A 13 -3.38 -13.69 -3.12
CA VAL A 13 -2.72 -14.20 -4.33
C VAL A 13 -3.31 -15.56 -4.64
N GLU A 14 -3.92 -15.70 -5.82
CA GLU A 14 -4.50 -16.96 -6.28
C GLU A 14 -3.74 -17.51 -7.49
N PRO A 15 -3.30 -18.77 -7.50
CA PRO A 15 -2.66 -19.35 -8.67
C PRO A 15 -3.66 -19.60 -9.79
N ILE A 16 -3.29 -19.26 -11.03
CA ILE A 16 -4.06 -19.54 -12.24
C ILE A 16 -3.29 -20.57 -13.06
N GLY A 17 -3.69 -21.83 -12.91
CA GLY A 17 -2.95 -22.96 -13.47
C GLY A 17 -1.48 -22.94 -13.02
N ASN A 18 -0.56 -23.20 -13.96
CA ASN A 18 0.88 -23.19 -13.70
C ASN A 18 1.61 -21.98 -14.31
N TYR A 19 0.89 -21.01 -14.90
CA TYR A 19 1.50 -19.97 -15.74
C TYR A 19 1.31 -18.54 -15.23
N ALA A 20 0.41 -18.32 -14.25
CA ALA A 20 0.10 -17.00 -13.74
C ALA A 20 -0.42 -17.02 -12.30
N VAL A 21 -0.48 -15.83 -11.70
CA VAL A 21 -1.20 -15.57 -10.45
C VAL A 21 -2.17 -14.41 -10.63
N LYS A 22 -3.31 -14.49 -9.97
CA LYS A 22 -4.26 -13.39 -9.83
C LYS A 22 -3.97 -12.68 -8.50
N LEU A 23 -3.78 -11.36 -8.56
CA LEU A 23 -3.54 -10.53 -7.38
C LEU A 23 -4.80 -9.71 -7.07
N PHE A 24 -5.17 -9.70 -5.79
CA PHE A 24 -6.27 -8.88 -5.29
C PHE A 24 -5.69 -7.70 -4.52
N PHE A 25 -6.13 -6.49 -4.85
CA PHE A 25 -5.69 -5.27 -4.20
C PHE A 25 -6.85 -4.64 -3.42
N ASP A 26 -6.51 -3.88 -2.38
CA ASP A 26 -7.47 -3.20 -1.51
C ASP A 26 -8.12 -1.96 -2.14
N ASP A 27 -7.57 -1.45 -3.25
CA ASP A 27 -8.10 -0.32 -4.01
C ASP A 27 -9.23 -0.70 -4.99
N MET A 28 -9.91 -1.83 -4.71
CA MET A 28 -10.94 -2.45 -5.55
C MET A 28 -10.43 -2.97 -6.90
N HIS A 29 -9.11 -3.15 -7.06
CA HIS A 29 -8.54 -3.79 -8.23
C HIS A 29 -8.40 -5.30 -8.00
N ASP A 30 -9.30 -6.09 -8.57
CA ASP A 30 -9.39 -7.55 -8.36
C ASP A 30 -9.40 -8.36 -9.67
N THR A 31 -9.12 -7.70 -10.80
CA THR A 31 -9.18 -8.30 -12.14
C THR A 31 -7.82 -8.65 -12.74
N GLY A 32 -6.72 -8.30 -12.07
CA GLY A 32 -5.36 -8.47 -12.60
C GLY A 32 -4.87 -9.92 -12.56
N ILE A 33 -4.61 -10.50 -13.74
CA ILE A 33 -3.88 -11.77 -13.89
C ILE A 33 -2.47 -11.44 -14.38
N TYR A 34 -1.47 -11.94 -13.66
CA TYR A 34 -0.06 -11.66 -13.88
C TYR A 34 0.69 -12.96 -14.17
N GLY A 35 1.20 -13.10 -15.40
CA GLY A 35 2.05 -14.23 -15.79
C GLY A 35 3.43 -14.15 -15.13
N TRP A 36 4.09 -15.31 -14.98
CA TRP A 36 5.43 -15.38 -14.35
C TRP A 36 6.47 -14.54 -15.08
N ASP A 37 6.52 -14.61 -16.42
CA ASP A 37 7.44 -13.82 -17.23
C ASP A 37 7.25 -12.32 -17.02
N TYR A 38 5.99 -11.89 -16.94
CA TYR A 38 5.68 -10.48 -16.69
C TYR A 38 6.11 -10.03 -15.29
N LEU A 39 5.86 -10.83 -14.25
CA LEU A 39 6.33 -10.53 -12.90
C LEU A 39 7.87 -10.50 -12.83
N PHE A 40 8.53 -11.38 -13.56
CA PHE A 40 9.99 -11.41 -13.67
C PHE A 40 10.52 -10.14 -14.33
N ASP A 41 9.94 -9.72 -15.46
CA ASP A 41 10.30 -8.49 -16.17
C ASP A 41 10.07 -7.26 -15.30
N LEU A 42 8.95 -7.20 -14.57
CA LEU A 42 8.68 -6.12 -13.61
C LEU A 42 9.75 -6.02 -12.52
N GLY A 43 10.21 -7.16 -11.99
CA GLY A 43 11.29 -7.21 -11.00
C GLY A 43 12.64 -6.79 -11.60
N ARG A 44 12.97 -7.30 -12.78
CA ARG A 44 14.22 -7.00 -13.49
C ARG A 44 14.33 -5.52 -13.85
N GLU A 45 13.24 -4.93 -14.33
CA GLU A 45 13.20 -3.55 -14.80
C GLU A 45 12.73 -2.56 -13.74
N TYR A 46 12.55 -3.03 -12.49
CA TYR A 46 12.00 -2.25 -11.39
C TYR A 46 12.63 -0.87 -11.29
N ARG A 47 13.97 -0.77 -11.27
CA ARG A 47 14.66 0.51 -11.10
C ARG A 47 14.30 1.54 -12.17
N ASN A 48 14.30 1.13 -13.44
CA ASN A 48 14.06 2.02 -14.57
C ASN A 48 12.58 2.41 -14.69
N ARG A 49 11.69 1.44 -14.50
CA ARG A 49 10.24 1.66 -14.50
C ARG A 49 9.84 2.56 -13.34
N TRP A 50 10.43 2.33 -12.17
CA TRP A 50 10.17 3.10 -10.97
C TRP A 50 10.64 4.55 -11.08
N SER A 51 11.85 4.79 -11.58
CA SER A 51 12.34 6.15 -11.79
C SER A 51 11.50 6.92 -12.81
N THR A 52 11.07 6.24 -13.88
CA THR A 52 10.18 6.82 -14.89
C THR A 52 8.83 7.19 -14.28
N TYR A 53 8.25 6.29 -13.49
CA TYR A 53 7.00 6.54 -12.78
C TYR A 53 7.07 7.76 -11.86
N LEU A 54 8.15 7.90 -11.07
CA LEU A 54 8.33 9.04 -10.18
C LEU A 54 8.50 10.37 -10.95
N ARG A 55 9.28 10.36 -12.03
CA ARG A 55 9.45 11.55 -12.89
C ARG A 55 8.13 11.99 -13.50
N GLU A 56 7.36 11.07 -14.06
CA GLU A 56 6.06 11.39 -14.67
C GLU A 56 5.03 11.89 -13.64
N LEU A 57 5.13 11.46 -12.38
CA LEU A 57 4.30 11.98 -11.29
C LEU A 57 4.64 13.43 -11.00
N GLU A 58 5.93 13.73 -10.87
CA GLU A 58 6.44 15.08 -10.62
C GLU A 58 6.08 16.04 -11.76
N GLU A 59 6.27 15.63 -13.02
CA GLU A 59 5.90 16.42 -14.20
C GLU A 59 4.40 16.77 -14.25
N ARG A 60 3.56 15.95 -13.63
CA ARG A 60 2.10 16.16 -13.56
C ARG A 60 1.66 16.83 -12.26
N GLY A 61 2.59 17.16 -11.36
CA GLY A 61 2.29 17.70 -10.02
C GLY A 61 1.50 16.73 -9.14
N LEU A 62 1.57 15.42 -9.42
CA LEU A 62 0.88 14.37 -8.68
C LEU A 62 1.81 13.78 -7.62
N THR A 63 1.25 13.36 -6.49
CA THR A 63 1.98 12.61 -5.45
C THR A 63 1.52 11.16 -5.40
N ARG A 64 2.39 10.28 -4.90
CA ARG A 64 2.02 8.91 -4.53
C ARG A 64 1.15 8.88 -3.29
N ASP A 65 1.33 9.84 -2.40
CA ASP A 65 0.56 9.93 -1.16
C ASP A 65 -0.90 10.19 -1.48
N ARG A 66 -1.81 9.56 -0.73
CA ARG A 66 -3.23 9.81 -0.91
C ARG A 66 -3.51 11.29 -0.64
N VAL A 67 -4.27 11.95 -1.52
CA VAL A 67 -4.78 13.30 -1.26
C VAL A 67 -5.81 13.19 -0.13
N THR A 68 -5.36 13.30 1.11
CA THR A 68 -6.24 13.18 2.28
C THR A 68 -6.97 14.49 2.54
N ASN A 69 -8.29 14.48 2.34
CA ASN A 69 -9.23 15.28 3.16
C ASN A 69 -9.95 14.33 4.13
N ALA A 70 -9.19 13.60 4.96
CA ALA A 70 -9.74 12.83 6.09
C ALA A 70 -8.57 12.46 7.03
N PRO A 71 -8.73 12.60 8.36
CA PRO A 71 -7.63 12.41 9.29
C PRO A 71 -7.28 10.93 9.37
N ALA A 72 -5.98 10.64 9.28
CA ALA A 72 -5.41 9.36 9.64
C ALA A 72 -5.91 8.97 11.04
N LYS A 73 -6.52 7.78 11.16
CA LYS A 73 -6.94 7.23 12.45
C LYS A 73 -5.67 6.92 13.24
N THR A 74 -5.23 7.85 14.08
CA THR A 74 -4.37 7.56 15.23
C THR A 74 -5.18 6.68 16.17
N SER A 75 -4.85 5.40 16.29
CA SER A 75 -5.33 4.56 17.39
C SER A 75 -4.69 5.06 18.68
N HIS A 76 -5.37 6.01 19.31
CA HIS A 76 -5.24 6.32 20.73
C HIS A 76 -5.80 5.14 21.53
N GLY A 77 -4.98 4.56 22.40
CA GLY A 77 -5.42 3.70 23.49
C GLY A 77 -4.23 3.49 24.42
N GLY A 78 -4.26 3.81 25.70
CA GLY A 78 -5.20 4.56 26.53
C GLY A 78 -4.44 4.84 27.83
N GLY A 79 -4.56 6.05 28.36
CA GLY A 79 -3.94 6.42 29.62
C GLY A 79 -4.57 5.65 30.78
N GLY A 80 -3.73 4.98 31.57
CA GLY A 80 -4.07 4.41 32.87
C GLY A 80 -2.96 4.73 33.85
N CYS A 81 -3.04 5.91 34.47
CA CYS A 81 -2.20 6.27 35.63
C CYS A 81 -2.81 5.64 36.88
N GLY A 82 -2.25 4.52 37.33
CA GLY A 82 -2.55 3.93 38.63
C GLY A 82 -1.66 4.57 39.69
N SER A 83 -2.05 5.73 40.22
CA SER A 83 -1.47 6.30 41.44
C SER A 83 -1.92 5.47 42.66
N GLY A 84 -1.12 4.48 43.03
CA GLY A 84 -1.24 3.80 44.31
C GLY A 84 -0.60 4.64 45.41
N GLY A 85 -1.40 5.36 46.18
CA GLY A 85 -0.95 6.06 47.36
C GLY A 85 -2.11 6.59 48.19
N CYS A 86 -2.36 5.94 49.34
CA CYS A 86 -2.68 6.51 50.66
C CYS A 86 -3.47 5.47 51.49
N GLY A 87 -2.81 4.89 52.49
CA GLY A 87 -3.47 4.20 53.59
C GLY A 87 -3.87 5.24 54.64
N CYS A 88 -5.15 5.25 54.98
CA CYS A 88 -5.73 6.03 56.07
C CYS A 88 -6.17 5.05 57.17
N HIS A 89 -5.97 5.47 58.43
CA HIS A 89 -6.25 4.80 59.71
C HIS A 89 -5.17 3.87 60.26
#